data_AF-A0ABD5T527-F1
#
_entry.id   AF-A0ABD5T527-F1
#
_cell.length_a   1.000
_cell.length_b   1.000
_cell.length_c   1.000
_cell.angle_alpha   90.00
_cell.angle_beta   90.00
_cell.angle_gamma   90.00
#
_symmetry.space_group_name_H-M   'P 1'
#
loop_
_entity.id
_entity.type
_entity.pdbx_description
1 polymer ?
#
loop_
_entity_poly.entity_id
_entity_poly.type
_entity_poly.pdbx_seq_one_letter_code
_entity_poly.pdbx_strand_id
1 'polypeptide(L)' 'MSVREEFDDWAASGRDRGMEDRHWHTAKHVLARMPVEPGDVVLDLGTGSGYALRALRERGIGRGYGLDGAP' A
#
# COMPACT_ATOMS: atom_id res chain seq x y z
N MET A 1 -1.45 -24.06 2.17
CA MET A 1 -1.19 -22.71 2.70
C MET A 1 -1.81 -21.72 1.73
N SER A 2 -2.87 -21.04 2.15
CA SER A 2 -3.50 -19.99 1.37
C SER A 2 -2.80 -18.65 1.62
N VAL A 3 -2.91 -17.70 0.68
CA VAL A 3 -2.40 -16.32 0.87
C VAL A 3 -2.98 -15.71 2.15
N ARG A 4 -4.26 -15.95 2.42
CA ARG A 4 -4.93 -15.45 3.62
C ARG A 4 -4.24 -15.88 4.92
N GLU A 5 -3.99 -17.17 5.10
CA GLU A 5 -3.41 -17.69 6.34
C GLU A 5 -2.03 -17.08 6.66
N GLU A 6 -1.18 -16.88 5.65
CA GLU A 6 0.15 -16.29 5.85
C GLU A 6 0.08 -14.78 6.18
N PHE A 7 -0.78 -14.03 5.49
CA PHE A 7 -0.88 -12.58 5.67
C PHE A 7 -1.74 -12.16 6.88
N ASP A 8 -2.72 -12.98 7.29
CA ASP A 8 -3.51 -12.77 8.50
C ASP A 8 -2.62 -12.84 9.75
N ASP A 9 -1.70 -13.82 9.82
CA ASP A 9 -0.72 -13.93 10.91
C ASP A 9 0.25 -12.74 10.94
N TRP A 10 0.61 -12.20 9.77
CA TRP A 10 1.45 -11.01 9.67
C TRP A 10 0.73 -9.74 10.11
N ALA A 11 -0.53 -9.57 9.75
CA ALA A 11 -1.36 -8.44 10.19
C ALA A 11 -1.64 -8.52 11.70
N ALA A 12 -2.04 -9.69 12.20
CA ALA A 12 -2.33 -9.91 13.62
C ALA A 12 -1.12 -9.74 14.53
N SER A 13 0.09 -10.04 14.03
CA SER A 13 1.34 -9.85 14.79
C SER A 13 1.90 -8.42 14.74
N GLY A 14 1.20 -7.46 14.12
CA GLY A 14 1.62 -6.05 14.05
C GLY A 14 2.88 -5.82 13.20
N ARG A 15 3.23 -6.78 12.34
CA ARG A 15 4.38 -6.69 11.43
C ARG A 15 4.11 -5.79 10.23
N ASP A 16 2.86 -5.46 9.99
CA ASP A 16 2.38 -4.51 8.97
C ASP A 16 3.02 -3.12 9.12
N ARG A 17 3.06 -2.57 10.34
CA ARG A 17 3.66 -1.25 10.61
C ARG A 17 5.17 -1.24 10.40
N GLY A 18 5.86 -2.29 10.86
CA GLY A 18 7.29 -2.45 10.60
C GLY A 18 7.62 -2.72 9.13
N MET A 19 6.62 -3.14 8.34
CA MET A 19 6.78 -3.37 6.91
C MET A 19 6.77 -2.07 6.13
N GLU A 20 5.86 -1.14 6.46
CA GLU A 20 5.81 0.21 5.88
C GLU A 20 7.15 0.92 6.01
N ASP A 21 7.72 0.98 7.22
CA ASP A 21 9.01 1.64 7.45
C ASP A 21 10.13 1.04 6.59
N ARG A 22 10.22 -0.30 6.55
CA ARG A 22 11.24 -1.01 5.74
C ARG A 22 11.05 -0.80 4.25
N HIS A 23 9.82 -0.94 3.76
CA HIS A 23 9.50 -0.83 2.34
C HIS A 23 9.57 0.61 1.84
N TRP A 24 9.30 1.58 2.70
CA TRP A 24 9.33 2.99 2.33
C TRP A 24 10.71 3.43 1.82
N HIS A 25 11.79 2.84 2.32
CA HIS A 25 13.16 3.11 1.86
C HIS A 25 13.31 3.00 0.34
N THR A 26 12.63 2.06 -0.31
CA THR A 26 12.68 1.85 -1.77
C THR A 26 11.40 2.33 -2.46
N ALA A 27 10.23 2.06 -1.88
CA ALA A 27 8.93 2.35 -2.49
C ALA A 27 8.75 3.84 -2.82
N LYS A 28 9.23 4.75 -1.96
CA LYS A 28 9.13 6.21 -2.18
C LYS A 28 9.71 6.66 -3.52
N HIS A 29 10.80 6.02 -3.97
CA HIS A 29 11.46 6.36 -5.22
C HIS A 29 10.67 5.89 -6.44
N VAL A 30 9.89 4.81 -6.31
CA VAL A 30 9.01 4.33 -7.38
C VAL A 30 7.74 5.16 -7.43
N LEU A 31 7.12 5.40 -6.27
CA LEU A 31 5.91 6.23 -6.15
C LEU A 31 6.14 7.65 -6.67
N ALA A 32 7.33 8.23 -6.47
CA ALA A 32 7.69 9.54 -7.01
C ALA A 32 7.81 9.56 -8.55
N ARG A 33 8.09 8.42 -9.19
CA ARG A 33 8.21 8.31 -10.65
C ARG A 33 6.90 7.99 -11.35
N MET A 34 5.86 7.61 -10.61
CA MET A 34 4.56 7.30 -11.20
C MET A 34 3.97 8.57 -11.82
N PRO A 35 3.59 8.54 -13.11
CA PRO A 35 3.02 9.70 -13.81
C PRO A 35 1.53 9.84 -13.48
N VAL A 36 1.21 9.99 -12.18
CA VAL A 36 -0.16 10.24 -11.72
C VAL A 36 -0.50 11.71 -11.87
N GLU A 37 -1.71 11.97 -12.31
CA GLU A 37 -2.30 13.30 -12.45
C GLU A 37 -3.31 13.57 -11.32
N PRO A 38 -3.55 14.84 -10.97
CA PRO A 38 -4.60 15.19 -10.03
C PRO A 38 -5.96 14.64 -10.47
N GLY A 39 -6.65 13.94 -9.56
CA GLY A 39 -7.96 13.33 -9.85
C GLY A 39 -7.90 11.87 -10.31
N ASP A 40 -6.72 11.31 -10.58
CA ASP A 40 -6.56 9.91 -10.96
C ASP A 40 -7.18 8.92 -9.95
N VAL A 41 -7.60 7.77 -10.46
CA VAL A 41 -8.10 6.66 -9.64
C VAL A 41 -7.06 5.56 -9.61
N VAL A 42 -6.57 5.22 -8.42
CA VAL A 42 -5.51 4.22 -8.23
C VAL A 42 -6.03 3.00 -7.49
N LEU A 43 -5.68 1.82 -7.99
CA LEU A 43 -5.89 0.53 -7.33
C LEU A 43 -4.53 0.02 -6.82
N ASP A 44 -4.44 -0.26 -5.53
CA ASP A 44 -3.27 -0.82 -4.86
C ASP A 44 -3.53 -2.28 -4.48
N LEU A 45 -2.74 -3.21 -5.04
CA LEU A 45 -2.93 -4.65 -4.90
C LEU A 45 -1.92 -5.19 -3.87
N GLY A 46 -2.43 -5.81 -2.80
CA GLY A 46 -1.62 -6.13 -1.62
C GLY A 46 -1.30 -4.87 -0.81
N THR A 47 -2.34 -4.07 -0.54
CA THR A 47 -2.19 -2.72 0.02
C THR A 47 -1.53 -2.70 1.39
N GLY A 48 -1.58 -3.80 2.15
CA GLY A 48 -1.01 -3.91 3.48
C GLY A 48 -1.48 -2.76 4.38
N SER A 49 -0.55 -1.94 4.88
CA SER A 49 -0.90 -0.79 5.72
C SER A 49 -1.57 0.38 4.97
N GLY A 50 -1.65 0.33 3.64
CA GLY A 50 -2.23 1.39 2.79
C GLY A 50 -1.30 2.58 2.52
N TYR A 51 -0.01 2.46 2.82
CA TYR A 51 0.93 3.59 2.76
C TYR A 51 1.11 4.16 1.35
N ALA A 52 1.08 3.31 0.33
CA ALA A 52 1.27 3.73 -1.05
C ALA A 52 0.15 4.67 -1.50
N LEU A 53 -1.11 4.33 -1.20
CA LEU A 53 -2.26 5.18 -1.51
C LEU A 53 -2.26 6.50 -0.74
N ARG A 54 -1.85 6.49 0.54
CA ARG A 54 -1.68 7.73 1.31
C ARG A 54 -0.62 8.65 0.69
N ALA A 55 0.53 8.10 0.32
CA ALA A 55 1.59 8.86 -0.34
C ALA A 55 1.14 9.41 -1.71
N LEU A 56 0.39 8.63 -2.50
CA LEU A 56 -0.14 9.10 -3.78
C LEU A 56 -1.27 10.14 -3.60
N ARG A 57 -2.02 10.07 -2.49
CA ARG A 57 -3.04 11.08 -2.16
C ARG A 57 -2.42 12.44 -1.89
N GLU A 58 -1.24 12.51 -1.28
CA GLU A 58 -0.47 13.75 -1.14
C GLU A 58 -0.06 14.35 -2.50
N ARG A 59 0.01 13.52 -3.55
CA ARG A 59 0.27 13.94 -4.93
C ARG A 59 -1.01 14.29 -5.72
N GLY A 60 -2.18 14.21 -5.09
CA GLY A 60 -3.43 14.71 -5.67
C GLY A 60 -4.30 13.68 -6.38
N ILE A 61 -4.01 12.37 -6.31
CA ILE A 61 -4.93 11.35 -6.86
C ILE A 61 -6.34 11.55 -6.27
N GLY A 62 -7.38 11.37 -7.08
CA GLY A 62 -8.76 11.61 -6.67
C GLY A 62 -9.29 10.54 -5.73
N ARG A 63 -9.11 9.26 -6.09
CA ARG A 63 -9.58 8.09 -5.32
C ARG A 63 -8.52 7.01 -5.28
N GLY A 64 -8.41 6.32 -4.14
CA GLY A 64 -7.55 5.16 -3.97
C GLY A 64 -8.35 3.99 -3.44
N TYR A 65 -8.15 2.80 -4.00
CA TYR A 65 -8.73 1.55 -3.52
C TYR A 65 -7.61 0.60 -3.16
N GLY A 66 -7.50 0.23 -1.89
CA GLY A 66 -6.59 -0.80 -1.43
C GLY A 66 -7.31 -2.14 -1.42
N LEU A 67 -6.72 -3.14 -2.07
CA LEU A 67 -7.23 -4.51 -2.05
C LEU A 67 -6.17 -5.40 -1.42
N ASP A 68 -6.58 -6.16 -0.41
CA ASP A 68 -5.73 -7.15 0.25
C ASP A 68 -6.50 -8.46 0.44
N GLY A 69 -5.76 -9.56 0.53
CA GLY A 69 -6.32 -10.87 0.83
C GLY A 69 -6.63 -11.06 2.32
N ALA A 70 -5.98 -10.26 3.17
CA ALA A 70 -6.22 -10.14 4.60
C ALA A 70 -7.40 -9.16 4.86
N PRO A 71 -8.49 -9.59 5.54
CA PRO A 71 -9.67 -8.76 5.81
C PRO A 71 -9.48 -7.62 6.80
#